data_AF-F7YYA3-F1
#
_entry.id   AF-F7YYA3-F1
#
_cell.length_a   1.000
_cell.length_b   1.000
_cell.length_c   1.000
_cell.angle_alpha   90.00
_cell.angle_beta   90.00
_cell.angle_gamma   90.00
#
_symmetry.space_group_name_H-M   'P 1'
#
loop_
_entity.id
_entity.type
_entity.pdbx_description
1 polymer ?
#
loop_
_entity_poly.entity_id
_entity_poly.type
_entity_poly.pdbx_seq_one_letter_code
_entity_poly.pdbx_strand_id
1 'polypeptide(L)'
;MSCSSCGGSADKVYKFLSDGMVKEVSYCSKCLKKVLVGSEEFSKSGLRYLASHSEIVQDSDLGEISVDLVPTDIIFSIAPVAVLRILFDKGQNFNDLEEKEVFRRRIFLLRYKLNKALENEDYKTANKLKNQIAAIEKRIAEK
;
A
#
# COMPACT_ATOMS: atom_id res chain seq x y z
N MET A 1 -5.82 -20.84 1.98
CA MET A 1 -5.20 -19.73 1.21
C MET A 1 -3.96 -20.27 0.49
N SER A 2 -3.59 -19.65 -0.62
CA SER A 2 -2.34 -19.98 -1.32
C SER A 2 -1.16 -19.20 -0.72
N CYS A 3 0.02 -19.82 -0.74
CA CYS A 3 1.27 -19.20 -0.35
C CYS A 3 1.63 -18.11 -1.38
N SER A 4 1.84 -16.88 -0.91
CA SER A 4 2.21 -15.71 -1.71
C SER A 4 3.52 -15.87 -2.47
N SER A 5 4.37 -16.83 -2.09
CA SER A 5 5.65 -17.10 -2.77
C SER A 5 5.59 -18.26 -3.77
N CYS A 6 4.90 -19.36 -3.47
CA CYS A 6 4.95 -20.58 -4.29
C CYS A 6 3.60 -21.07 -4.83
N GLY A 7 2.49 -20.40 -4.49
CA GLY A 7 1.13 -20.80 -4.90
C GLY A 7 0.56 -22.05 -4.23
N GLY A 8 1.38 -22.84 -3.53
CA GLY A 8 0.94 -24.01 -2.76
C GLY A 8 0.12 -23.65 -1.50
N SER A 9 -0.22 -24.63 -0.66
CA SER A 9 -0.99 -24.36 0.56
C SER A 9 -0.20 -23.51 1.56
N ALA A 10 -0.81 -22.43 2.06
CA ALA A 10 -0.25 -21.63 3.16
C ALA A 10 -0.62 -22.24 4.52
N ASP A 11 0.31 -22.18 5.47
CA ASP A 11 0.13 -22.61 6.87
C ASP A 11 0.18 -21.43 7.86
N LYS A 12 0.63 -20.25 7.42
CA LYS A 12 0.62 -19.01 8.21
C LYS A 12 0.03 -17.86 7.42
N VAL A 13 -0.78 -17.06 8.10
CA VAL A 13 -1.40 -15.84 7.57
C VAL A 13 -1.03 -14.70 8.50
N TYR A 14 -0.49 -13.62 7.93
CA TYR A 14 -0.11 -12.42 8.65
C TYR A 14 -0.95 -11.26 8.15
N LYS A 15 -1.63 -10.60 9.09
CA LYS A 15 -2.38 -9.36 8.84
C LYS A 15 -1.66 -8.23 9.55
N PHE A 16 -1.44 -7.13 8.85
CA PHE A 16 -0.76 -5.95 9.39
C PHE A 16 -1.25 -4.69 8.69
N LEU A 17 -1.09 -3.54 9.34
CA LEU A 17 -1.28 -2.24 8.73
C LEU A 17 0.02 -1.87 8.00
N SER A 18 -0.11 -1.41 6.76
CA SER A 18 0.96 -0.82 5.98
C SER A 18 0.49 0.54 5.52
N ASP A 19 1.00 1.59 6.15
CA ASP A 19 0.68 2.97 5.78
C ASP A 19 -0.83 3.26 5.79
N GLY A 20 -1.54 2.82 6.83
CA GLY A 20 -3.00 2.96 6.93
C GLY A 20 -3.83 2.03 6.06
N MET A 21 -3.21 1.12 5.28
CA MET A 21 -3.92 0.07 4.54
C MET A 21 -3.68 -1.30 5.19
N VAL A 22 -4.76 -2.02 5.52
CA VAL A 22 -4.67 -3.41 5.96
C VAL A 22 -4.14 -4.28 4.82
N LYS A 23 -3.05 -5.00 5.08
CA LYS A 23 -2.45 -5.99 4.20
C LYS A 23 -2.54 -7.37 4.82
N GLU A 24 -2.65 -8.37 3.95
CA GLU A 24 -2.63 -9.77 4.32
C GLU A 24 -1.60 -10.48 3.45
N VAL A 25 -0.70 -11.24 4.07
CA VAL A 25 0.25 -12.11 3.38
C VAL A 25 0.17 -13.51 3.95
N SER A 26 0.24 -14.51 3.06
CA SER A 26 0.10 -15.91 3.42
C SER A 26 1.33 -16.68 2.98
N TYR A 27 1.96 -17.44 3.86
CA TYR A 27 3.16 -18.21 3.53
C TYR A 27 3.02 -19.66 3.98
N CYS A 28 3.71 -20.56 3.27
CA CYS A 28 4.05 -21.87 3.82
C CYS A 28 5.34 -21.76 4.64
N SER A 29 5.51 -22.59 5.67
CA SER A 29 6.69 -22.55 6.55
C SER A 29 8.02 -22.63 5.80
N LYS A 30 8.07 -23.40 4.70
CA LYS A 30 9.26 -23.50 3.85
C LYS A 30 9.61 -22.18 3.16
N CYS A 31 8.63 -21.48 2.61
CA CYS A 31 8.84 -20.19 1.95
C CYS A 31 9.17 -19.09 2.96
N LEU A 32 8.48 -19.05 4.11
CA LEU A 32 8.77 -18.09 5.15
C LEU A 32 10.22 -18.20 5.64
N LYS A 33 10.69 -19.42 5.93
CA LYS A 33 12.08 -19.65 6.34
C LYS A 33 13.08 -19.18 5.29
N LYS A 34 12.79 -19.42 3.99
CA LYS A 34 13.65 -18.95 2.90
C LYS A 34 13.73 -17.42 2.84
N VAL A 35 12.60 -16.73 2.99
CA VAL A 35 12.55 -15.26 2.98
C VAL A 35 13.34 -14.68 4.15
N LEU A 36 13.21 -15.26 5.35
CA LEU A 36 13.93 -14.78 6.54
C LEU A 36 15.43 -15.04 6.49
N VAL A 37 15.87 -16.13 5.85
CA VAL A 37 17.31 -16.46 5.72
C VAL A 37 17.94 -15.72 4.54
N GLY A 38 17.18 -15.46 3.48
CA GLY A 38 17.64 -14.74 2.29
C GLY A 38 17.38 -13.24 2.32
N SER A 39 16.92 -12.67 3.45
CA SER A 39 16.69 -11.24 3.55
C SER A 39 18.01 -10.50 3.49
N GLU A 40 18.13 -9.58 2.54
CA GLU A 40 19.31 -8.74 2.40
C GLU A 40 19.40 -7.73 3.54
N GLU A 41 20.62 -7.35 3.91
CA GLU A 41 20.83 -6.24 4.84
C GLU A 41 20.40 -4.92 4.18
N PHE A 42 19.60 -4.14 4.90
CA PHE A 42 19.18 -2.83 4.43
C PHE A 42 20.37 -1.85 4.38
N SER A 43 20.46 -1.08 3.31
CA SER A 43 21.45 0.00 3.22
C SER A 43 21.18 1.08 4.27
N LYS A 44 22.23 1.76 4.75
CA LYS A 44 22.11 2.87 5.71
C LYS A 44 21.22 4.00 5.18
N SER A 45 21.26 4.26 3.87
CA SER A 45 20.37 5.21 3.20
C SER A 45 18.92 4.72 3.19
N GLY A 46 18.69 3.44 2.90
CA GLY A 46 17.36 2.82 2.98
C GLY A 46 16.75 2.88 4.37
N LEU A 47 17.53 2.57 5.41
CA LEU A 47 17.09 2.68 6.81
C LEU A 47 16.72 4.12 7.21
N ARG A 48 17.51 5.11 6.77
CA ARG A 48 17.18 6.53 7.01
C ARG A 48 15.88 6.93 6.34
N TYR A 49 15.67 6.49 5.10
CA TYR A 49 14.46 6.80 4.35
C TYR A 49 13.22 6.15 4.96
N LEU A 50 13.33 4.90 5.41
CA LEU A 50 12.26 4.20 6.14
C LEU A 50 11.90 4.93 7.44
N ALA A 51 12.91 5.35 8.22
CA ALA A 51 12.68 6.10 9.45
C ALA A 51 11.96 7.44 9.19
N SER A 52 12.42 8.21 8.20
CA SER A 52 11.75 9.47 7.82
C SER A 52 10.32 9.26 7.30
N HIS A 53 10.07 8.16 6.59
CA HIS A 53 8.71 7.83 6.14
C HIS A 53 7.81 7.45 7.32
N SER A 54 8.32 6.70 8.31
CA SER A 54 7.54 6.35 9.51
C SER A 54 7.14 7.55 10.38
N GLU A 55 7.87 8.66 10.30
CA GLU A 55 7.51 9.92 10.95
C GLU A 55 6.33 10.63 10.26
N ILE A 56 6.11 10.35 8.97
CA ILE A 56 5.06 10.97 8.14
C ILE A 56 3.81 10.09 8.12
N VAL A 57 4.00 8.77 8.01
CA VAL A 57 2.93 7.79 8.03
C VAL A 57 3.16 6.85 9.19
N GLN A 58 2.33 7.00 10.22
CA GLN A 58 2.29 6.01 11.29
C GLN A 58 1.58 4.76 10.76
N ASP A 59 1.97 3.57 11.24
CA ASP A 59 1.24 2.30 11.01
C ASP A 59 -0.11 2.28 11.76
N SER A 60 -0.84 3.38 11.65
CA SER A 60 -2.12 3.70 12.27
C SER A 60 -3.21 3.76 11.19
N ASP A 61 -4.47 3.74 11.60
CA ASP A 61 -5.58 3.81 10.65
C ASP A 61 -5.64 5.17 9.93
N LEU A 62 -6.18 5.19 8.71
CA LEU A 62 -6.31 6.43 7.91
C LEU A 62 -7.05 7.56 8.63
N GLY A 63 -7.95 7.22 9.56
CA GLY A 63 -8.70 8.20 10.34
C GLY A 63 -7.90 8.87 11.46
N GLU A 64 -6.73 8.33 11.80
CA GLU A 64 -5.89 8.80 12.90
C GLU A 64 -4.72 9.68 12.41
N ILE A 65 -4.53 9.76 11.10
CA ILE A 65 -3.39 10.46 10.50
C ILE A 65 -3.79 11.87 10.10
N SER A 66 -3.32 12.87 10.86
CA SER A 66 -3.41 14.28 10.51
C SER A 66 -2.16 14.74 9.78
N VAL A 67 -2.20 14.83 8.44
CA VAL A 67 -1.09 15.45 7.67
C VAL A 67 -1.54 16.76 7.07
N ASP A 68 -1.16 17.86 7.73
CA ASP A 68 -1.50 19.23 7.32
C ASP A 68 -0.51 19.79 6.25
N LEU A 69 0.59 19.08 5.98
CA LEU A 69 1.75 19.64 5.28
C LEU A 69 1.93 19.18 3.83
N VAL A 70 1.29 18.08 3.40
CA VAL A 70 1.47 17.48 2.06
C VAL A 70 0.13 16.88 1.59
N PRO A 71 -0.18 16.85 0.28
CA PRO A 71 -1.39 16.20 -0.21
C PRO A 71 -1.46 14.74 0.24
N THR A 72 -2.48 14.41 1.04
CA THR A 72 -2.75 13.08 1.61
C THR A 72 -2.64 11.98 0.55
N ASP A 73 -3.11 12.26 -0.68
CA ASP A 73 -3.04 11.32 -1.80
C ASP A 73 -1.61 10.88 -2.16
N ILE A 74 -0.63 11.79 -2.10
CA ILE A 74 0.77 11.49 -2.42
C ILE A 74 1.39 10.63 -1.32
N ILE A 75 1.15 11.01 -0.07
CA ILE A 75 1.68 10.31 1.11
C ILE A 75 1.19 8.88 1.17
N PHE A 76 -0.10 8.62 0.92
CA PHE A 76 -0.64 7.27 1.07
C PHE A 76 -0.47 6.38 -0.16
N SER A 77 -0.39 6.99 -1.35
CA SER A 77 -0.38 6.23 -2.60
C SER A 77 1.02 6.07 -3.19
N ILE A 78 1.86 7.11 -3.14
CA ILE A 78 3.13 7.16 -3.86
C ILE A 78 4.32 6.90 -2.92
N ALA A 79 4.39 7.60 -1.80
CA ALA A 79 5.57 7.55 -0.91
C ALA A 79 5.90 6.11 -0.44
N PRO A 80 4.94 5.29 0.00
CA PRO A 80 5.20 3.91 0.39
C PRO A 80 5.78 3.03 -0.71
N VAL A 81 5.32 3.21 -1.95
CA VAL A 81 5.85 2.48 -3.10
C VAL A 81 7.29 2.94 -3.40
N ALA A 82 7.55 4.23 -3.28
CA ALA A 82 8.91 4.78 -3.41
C ALA A 82 9.86 4.29 -2.31
N VAL A 83 9.39 4.16 -1.06
CA VAL A 83 10.16 3.58 0.05
C VAL A 83 10.53 2.14 -0.25
N LEU A 84 9.56 1.31 -0.66
CA LEU A 84 9.80 -0.08 -1.02
C LEU A 84 10.81 -0.19 -2.17
N ARG A 85 10.70 0.69 -3.17
CA ARG A 85 11.66 0.77 -4.25
C ARG A 85 13.06 1.10 -3.74
N ILE A 86 13.24 2.11 -2.89
CA ILE A 86 14.55 2.46 -2.35
C ILE A 86 15.15 1.32 -1.50
N LEU A 87 14.31 0.55 -0.80
CA LEU A 87 14.75 -0.56 0.04
C LEU A 87 15.12 -1.82 -0.75
N PHE A 88 14.44 -2.07 -1.89
CA PHE A 88 14.50 -3.37 -2.58
C PHE A 88 14.88 -3.30 -4.07
N ASP A 89 15.01 -2.12 -4.69
CA ASP A 89 15.32 -1.97 -6.11
C ASP A 89 16.81 -2.21 -6.39
N LYS A 90 17.11 -3.43 -6.86
CA LYS A 90 18.41 -3.86 -7.40
C LYS A 90 18.34 -4.12 -8.92
N GLY A 91 17.57 -3.31 -9.66
CA GLY A 91 17.55 -3.37 -11.13
C GLY A 91 16.51 -4.33 -11.73
N GLN A 92 15.43 -4.61 -11.01
CA GLN A 92 14.27 -5.29 -11.58
C GLN A 92 13.28 -4.24 -12.14
N ASN A 93 12.73 -4.49 -13.32
CA ASN A 93 11.66 -3.68 -13.90
C ASN A 93 10.35 -3.89 -13.09
N PHE A 94 10.24 -3.21 -11.95
CA PHE A 94 9.12 -3.26 -11.02
C PHE A 94 7.91 -2.39 -11.43
N ASN A 95 8.00 -1.67 -12.54
CA ASN A 95 7.10 -0.57 -12.88
C ASN A 95 5.60 -0.93 -12.87
N ASP A 96 5.21 -2.09 -13.44
CA ASP A 96 3.77 -2.43 -13.54
C ASP A 96 3.15 -2.83 -12.19
N LEU A 97 3.92 -3.52 -11.33
CA LEU A 97 3.46 -3.89 -10.00
C LEU A 97 3.40 -2.67 -9.07
N GLU A 98 4.40 -1.78 -9.16
CA GLU A 98 4.43 -0.51 -8.46
C GLU A 98 3.23 0.36 -8.85
N GLU A 99 2.97 0.52 -10.14
CA GLU A 99 1.86 1.32 -10.64
C GLU A 99 0.50 0.76 -10.20
N LYS A 100 0.32 -0.57 -10.29
CA LYS A 100 -0.89 -1.24 -9.79
C LYS A 100 -1.08 -1.02 -8.28
N GLU A 101 0.00 -1.04 -7.51
CA GLU A 101 -0.05 -0.78 -6.06
C GLU A 101 -0.38 0.68 -5.74
N VAL A 102 0.20 1.65 -6.46
CA VAL A 102 -0.15 3.08 -6.35
C VAL A 102 -1.64 3.29 -6.61
N PHE A 103 -2.19 2.69 -7.67
CA PHE A 103 -3.61 2.81 -7.97
C PHE A 103 -4.51 2.16 -6.91
N ARG A 104 -4.13 0.98 -6.39
CA ARG A 104 -4.86 0.33 -5.29
C ARG A 104 -4.93 1.20 -4.05
N ARG A 105 -3.80 1.77 -3.63
CA ARG A 105 -3.73 2.69 -2.48
C ARG A 105 -4.55 3.95 -2.70
N ARG A 106 -4.53 4.50 -3.92
CA ARG A 106 -5.37 5.65 -4.28
C ARG A 106 -6.86 5.34 -4.21
N ILE A 107 -7.29 4.17 -4.71
CA ILE A 107 -8.68 3.72 -4.59
C ILE A 107 -9.07 3.57 -3.12
N PHE A 108 -8.19 2.99 -2.29
CA PHE A 108 -8.45 2.82 -0.86
C PHE A 108 -8.72 4.16 -0.16
N LEU A 109 -7.88 5.17 -0.42
CA LEU A 109 -8.08 6.52 0.11
C LEU A 109 -9.37 7.19 -0.41
N LEU A 110 -9.66 7.05 -1.70
CA LEU A 110 -10.89 7.60 -2.29
C LEU A 110 -12.15 6.94 -1.70
N ARG A 111 -12.11 5.63 -1.43
CA ARG A 111 -13.21 4.91 -0.77
C ARG A 111 -13.40 5.37 0.67
N TYR A 112 -12.30 5.60 1.40
CA TYR A 112 -12.37 6.19 2.75
C TYR A 112 -13.04 7.57 2.71
N LYS A 113 -12.59 8.47 1.81
CA LYS A 113 -13.21 9.80 1.62
C LYS A 113 -14.67 9.71 1.19
N LEU A 114 -15.02 8.73 0.35
CA LEU A 114 -16.38 8.50 -0.10
C LEU A 114 -17.29 8.11 1.07
N ASN A 115 -16.84 7.19 1.92
CA ASN A 115 -17.60 6.80 3.10
C ASN A 115 -17.85 7.99 4.02
N LYS A 116 -16.84 8.83 4.27
CA LYS A 116 -17.00 10.07 5.03
C LYS A 116 -17.98 11.06 4.39
N ALA A 117 -17.95 11.21 3.07
CA ALA A 117 -18.91 12.07 2.37
C ALA A 117 -20.35 11.52 2.47
N LEU A 118 -20.53 10.19 2.40
CA LEU A 118 -21.83 9.55 2.56
C LEU A 118 -22.37 9.65 3.99
N GLU A 119 -21.51 9.45 5.00
CA GLU A 119 -21.84 9.66 6.42
C GLU A 119 -22.33 11.10 6.69
N ASN A 120 -21.77 12.08 5.98
CA ASN A 120 -22.13 13.49 6.10
C ASN A 120 -23.24 13.94 5.11
N GLU A 121 -23.85 13.01 4.38
CA GLU A 121 -24.86 13.30 3.35
C GLU A 121 -24.39 14.27 2.24
N ASP A 122 -23.08 14.42 2.03
CA ASP A 122 -22.50 15.21 0.94
C ASP A 122 -22.49 14.40 -0.37
N TYR A 123 -23.68 14.26 -0.95
CA TYR A 123 -23.89 13.50 -2.18
C TYR A 123 -23.14 14.08 -3.38
N LYS A 124 -22.88 15.39 -3.40
CA LYS A 124 -22.14 16.05 -4.49
C LYS A 124 -20.69 15.58 -4.50
N THR A 125 -20.04 15.61 -3.34
CA THR A 125 -18.67 15.09 -3.18
C THR A 125 -18.63 13.58 -3.38
N ALA A 126 -19.60 12.85 -2.83
CA ALA A 126 -19.69 11.40 -3.00
C ALA A 126 -19.75 10.99 -4.49
N ASN A 127 -20.56 11.69 -5.31
CA ASN A 127 -20.66 11.38 -6.73
C ASN A 127 -19.34 11.65 -7.48
N LYS A 128 -18.65 12.75 -7.13
CA LYS A 128 -17.31 13.05 -7.69
C LYS A 128 -16.30 11.97 -7.36
N LEU A 129 -16.28 11.50 -6.11
CA LEU A 129 -15.37 10.44 -5.66
C LEU A 129 -15.66 9.10 -6.33
N LYS A 130 -16.93 8.72 -6.50
CA LYS A 130 -17.34 7.52 -7.25
C LYS A 130 -16.81 7.53 -8.68
N ASN A 131 -16.94 8.67 -9.38
CA ASN A 131 -16.44 8.82 -10.75
C ASN A 131 -14.91 8.69 -10.82
N GLN A 132 -14.19 9.24 -9.84
CA GLN A 132 -12.73 9.09 -9.76
C GLN A 132 -12.30 7.63 -9.53
N ILE A 133 -12.99 6.91 -8.63
CA ILE A 133 -12.75 5.49 -8.38
C ILE A 133 -12.96 4.68 -9.67
N ALA A 134 -14.10 4.86 -10.33
CA ALA A 134 -14.44 4.14 -11.56
C ALA A 134 -13.41 4.41 -12.69
N ALA A 135 -12.92 5.65 -12.81
CA ALA A 135 -11.91 6.00 -13.79
C ALA A 135 -10.57 5.29 -13.54
N ILE A 136 -10.16 5.13 -12.27
CA ILE A 136 -8.93 4.41 -11.93
C ILE A 136 -9.13 2.90 -12.12
N GLU A 137 -10.25 2.33 -11.68
CA GLU A 137 -10.57 0.91 -11.85
C GLU A 137 -10.57 0.50 -13.33
N LYS A 138 -11.13 1.35 -14.20
CA LYS A 138 -11.09 1.14 -15.65
C LYS A 138 -9.66 1.08 -16.20
N ARG A 139 -8.77 2.00 -15.78
CA ARG A 139 -7.36 2.01 -16.19
C ARG A 139 -6.60 0.77 -15.74
N ILE A 140 -6.92 0.22 -14.57
CA ILE A 140 -6.32 -1.04 -14.09
C ILE A 140 -6.80 -2.22 -14.93
N ALA A 141 -8.08 -2.25 -15.32
CA ALA A 141 -8.67 -3.34 -16.10
C ALA A 141 -8.22 -3.36 -17.58
N GLU A 142 -7.85 -2.21 -18.13
CA GLU A 142 -7.32 -2.08 -19.50
C GLU A 142 -5.84 -2.51 -19.65
N LYS A 143 -5.16 -2.86 -18.54
CA LYS A 143 -3.75 -3.31 -18.49
C LYS A 143 -3.58 -4.75 -17.97
#